data_AF-A0A9P5NQ67-F1
#
_entry.id   AF-A0A9P5NQ67-F1
#
_cell.length_a   1.000
_cell.length_b   1.000
_cell.length_c   1.000
_cell.angle_alpha   90.00
_cell.angle_beta   90.00
_cell.angle_gamma   90.00
#
_symmetry.space_group_name_H-M   'P 1'
#
loop_
_entity.id
_entity.type
_entity.pdbx_description
1 polymer ?
#
loop_
_entity_poly.entity_id
_entity_poly.type
_entity_poly.pdbx_seq_one_letter_code
_entity_poly.pdbx_strand_id
1 'polypeptide(L)'
;MLESRPPPRVSVEIWREIFNHFVASNPGNELRYKEPGAEKAFILSHVCSTWRANAVGFPALWREIAVIIYEDHVHPRTRLLSLFLRHARSTPLDMTMIALSSQFSPKVSMRPVTLFLQELHRARRLEIDVGLLRCLQKLDSRAFDEIEKEMDGAPWLKSLSLIPLSSLERTTIPRTYTGYTEHLSLSIN
;
A
#
# COMPACT_ATOMS: atom_id res chain seq x y z
N MET A 1 -33.76 35.73 -17.22
CA MET A 1 -32.66 34.75 -17.28
C MET A 1 -31.79 34.97 -16.05
N LEU A 2 -31.78 34.04 -15.11
CA LEU A 2 -30.89 34.08 -13.95
C LEU A 2 -29.57 33.42 -14.36
N GLU A 3 -28.51 34.21 -14.51
CA GLU A 3 -27.16 33.69 -14.70
C GLU A 3 -26.76 32.93 -13.43
N SER A 4 -26.77 31.59 -13.51
CA SER A 4 -26.26 30.75 -12.43
C SER A 4 -24.75 30.95 -12.34
N ARG A 5 -24.30 31.73 -11.35
CA ARG A 5 -22.87 31.80 -11.03
C ARG A 5 -22.39 30.38 -10.67
N PRO A 6 -21.27 29.92 -11.23
CA PRO A 6 -20.72 28.63 -10.86
C PRO A 6 -20.39 28.64 -9.35
N PRO A 7 -20.59 27.52 -8.64
CA PRO A 7 -20.27 27.44 -7.23
C PRO A 7 -18.79 27.77 -6.99
N PRO A 8 -18.47 28.45 -5.87
CA PRO A 8 -17.09 28.79 -5.55
C PRO A 8 -16.23 27.52 -5.51
N ARG A 9 -15.08 27.57 -6.17
CA ARG A 9 -14.15 26.44 -6.19
C ARG A 9 -13.46 26.35 -4.83
N VAL A 10 -13.55 25.19 -4.21
CA VAL A 10 -12.79 24.85 -3.00
C VAL A 10 -11.30 24.88 -3.33
N SER A 11 -10.48 25.53 -2.49
CA SER A 11 -9.03 25.61 -2.73
C SER A 11 -8.35 24.25 -2.61
N VAL A 12 -7.18 24.09 -3.21
CA VAL A 12 -6.43 22.83 -3.18
C VAL A 12 -5.99 22.48 -1.75
N GLU A 13 -5.73 23.47 -0.90
CA GLU A 13 -5.35 23.30 0.50
C GLU A 13 -6.47 22.64 1.31
N ILE A 14 -7.72 23.07 1.11
CA ILE A 14 -8.88 22.48 1.78
C ILE A 14 -9.06 21.02 1.33
N TRP A 15 -8.89 20.72 0.04
CA TRP A 15 -8.94 19.34 -0.45
C TRP A 15 -7.86 18.47 0.19
N ARG A 16 -6.63 18.97 0.28
CA ARG A 16 -5.52 18.26 0.93
C ARG A 16 -5.84 17.94 2.39
N GLU A 17 -6.42 18.89 3.12
CA GLU A 17 -6.76 18.70 4.52
C GLU A 17 -7.88 17.67 4.71
N ILE A 18 -8.93 17.75 3.89
CA ILE A 18 -10.01 16.75 3.87
C ILE A 18 -9.44 15.35 3.58
N PHE A 19 -8.57 15.23 2.58
CA PHE A 19 -7.97 13.95 2.21
C PHE A 19 -7.03 13.41 3.28
N ASN A 20 -6.22 14.26 3.91
CA ASN A 20 -5.39 13.88 5.04
C ASN A 20 -6.24 13.34 6.20
N HIS A 21 -7.33 14.05 6.54
CA HIS A 21 -8.26 13.59 7.57
C HIS A 21 -8.90 12.25 7.22
N PHE A 22 -9.33 12.05 5.97
CA PHE A 22 -9.92 10.79 5.53
C PHE A 22 -8.92 9.63 5.61
N VAL A 23 -7.69 9.83 5.12
CA VAL A 23 -6.63 8.82 5.16
C VAL A 23 -6.23 8.50 6.61
N ALA A 24 -6.12 9.52 7.47
CA ALA A 24 -5.77 9.37 8.87
C ALA A 24 -6.88 8.73 9.72
N SER A 25 -8.14 8.96 9.35
CA SER A 25 -9.30 8.39 10.05
C SER A 25 -9.27 6.87 9.97
N ASN A 26 -9.28 6.20 11.12
CA ASN A 26 -9.36 4.75 11.24
C ASN A 26 -10.80 4.34 11.57
N PRO A 27 -11.58 3.84 10.60
CA PRO A 27 -12.90 3.28 10.91
C PRO A 27 -12.85 1.87 11.54
N GLY A 28 -11.67 1.27 11.77
CA GLY A 28 -11.53 -0.12 12.20
C GLY A 28 -10.82 -0.30 13.55
N ASN A 29 -11.45 -1.08 14.44
CA ASN A 29 -10.94 -1.58 15.73
C ASN A 29 -9.45 -1.97 15.69
N GLU A 30 -8.76 -1.72 16.81
CA GLU A 30 -7.32 -1.90 17.13
C GLU A 30 -6.68 -3.27 16.78
N LEU A 31 -7.45 -4.20 16.21
CA LEU A 31 -7.04 -5.59 15.95
C LEU A 31 -7.14 -6.01 14.48
N ARG A 32 -7.56 -5.12 13.56
CA ARG A 32 -7.59 -5.40 12.12
C ARG A 32 -6.59 -4.50 11.39
N TYR A 33 -5.74 -5.11 10.56
CA TYR A 33 -4.73 -4.41 9.75
C TYR A 33 -5.29 -3.12 9.17
N LYS A 34 -4.63 -2.02 9.51
CA LYS A 34 -4.99 -0.69 9.03
C LYS A 34 -4.94 -0.70 7.51
N GLU A 35 -6.04 -0.36 6.84
CA GLU A 35 -6.04 -0.13 5.40
C GLU A 35 -4.94 0.89 5.07
N PRO A 36 -4.00 0.55 4.16
CA PRO A 36 -2.88 1.43 3.85
C PRO A 36 -3.38 2.77 3.29
N GLY A 37 -2.69 3.86 3.60
CA GLY A 37 -3.10 5.17 3.12
C GLY A 37 -3.23 5.26 1.60
N ALA A 38 -2.39 4.53 0.85
CA ALA A 38 -2.48 4.46 -0.61
C ALA A 38 -3.80 3.85 -1.13
N GLU A 39 -4.40 2.90 -0.40
CA GLU A 39 -5.69 2.31 -0.76
C GLU A 39 -6.84 3.31 -0.53
N LYS A 40 -6.80 4.03 0.59
CA LYS A 40 -7.75 5.13 0.83
C LYS A 40 -7.60 6.25 -0.21
N ALA A 41 -6.38 6.60 -0.59
CA ALA A 41 -6.10 7.55 -1.66
C ALA A 41 -6.66 7.07 -3.01
N PHE A 42 -6.55 5.77 -3.28
CA PHE A 42 -7.16 5.15 -4.45
C PHE A 42 -8.68 5.31 -4.45
N ILE A 43 -9.35 5.02 -3.33
CA ILE A 43 -10.81 5.22 -3.19
C ILE A 43 -11.19 6.68 -3.45
N LEU A 44 -10.48 7.65 -2.84
CA LEU A 44 -10.71 9.08 -3.06
C LEU A 44 -10.60 9.47 -4.55
N SER A 45 -9.66 8.85 -5.27
CA SER A 45 -9.45 9.13 -6.71
C SER A 45 -10.56 8.61 -7.64
N HIS A 46 -11.50 7.82 -7.12
CA HIS A 46 -12.63 7.26 -7.88
C HIS A 46 -13.96 8.01 -7.67
N VAL A 47 -14.02 8.98 -6.76
CA VAL A 47 -15.27 9.71 -6.45
C VAL A 47 -15.76 10.57 -7.62
N CYS A 48 -14.91 11.49 -8.12
CA CYS A 48 -15.18 12.29 -9.31
C CYS A 48 -13.87 12.78 -9.93
N SER A 49 -13.92 13.38 -11.12
CA SER A 49 -12.73 13.88 -11.83
C SER A 49 -11.95 14.93 -11.03
N THR A 50 -12.65 15.82 -10.32
CA THR A 50 -12.03 16.83 -9.45
C THR A 50 -11.27 16.18 -8.29
N TRP A 51 -11.86 15.17 -7.63
CA TRP A 51 -11.20 14.47 -6.53
C TRP A 51 -9.99 13.67 -7.02
N ARG A 52 -10.12 13.02 -8.18
CA ARG A 52 -9.01 12.34 -8.84
C ARG A 52 -7.84 13.27 -9.10
N ALA A 53 -8.09 14.44 -9.69
CA ALA A 53 -7.05 15.41 -9.99
C ALA A 53 -6.33 15.88 -8.71
N ASN A 54 -7.08 16.16 -7.64
CA ASN A 54 -6.50 16.56 -6.36
C ASN A 54 -5.72 15.42 -5.68
N ALA A 55 -6.26 14.20 -5.66
CA ALA A 55 -5.63 13.05 -5.01
C ALA A 55 -4.34 12.62 -5.73
N VAL A 56 -4.36 12.54 -7.06
CA VAL A 56 -3.17 12.25 -7.89
C VAL A 56 -2.14 13.38 -7.83
N GLY A 57 -2.61 14.63 -7.66
CA GLY A 57 -1.78 15.81 -7.47
C GLY A 57 -1.09 15.89 -6.11
N PHE A 58 -1.40 14.98 -5.16
CA PHE A 58 -0.87 15.02 -3.81
C PHE A 58 -0.14 13.71 -3.43
N PRO A 59 1.17 13.61 -3.76
CA PRO A 59 1.95 12.38 -3.55
C PRO A 59 1.98 11.86 -2.11
N ALA A 60 1.86 12.73 -1.12
CA ALA A 60 1.89 12.35 0.29
C ALA A 60 0.75 11.41 0.70
N LEU A 61 -0.39 11.42 -0.01
CA LEU A 61 -1.50 10.48 0.24
C LEU A 61 -1.14 9.03 -0.10
N TRP A 62 -0.18 8.85 -1.00
CA TRP A 62 0.20 7.55 -1.54
C TRP A 62 1.45 6.96 -0.86
N ARG A 63 1.97 7.63 0.17
CA ARG A 63 3.25 7.25 0.82
C ARG A 63 3.14 6.01 1.70
N GLU A 64 1.96 5.72 2.23
CA GLU A 64 1.71 4.57 3.12
C GLU A 64 1.33 3.35 2.27
N ILE A 65 2.28 2.43 2.10
CA ILE A 65 2.17 1.26 1.24
C ILE A 65 2.30 0.01 2.09
N ALA A 66 1.32 -0.88 2.01
CA ALA A 66 1.44 -2.21 2.58
C ALA A 66 1.33 -3.30 1.51
N VAL A 67 2.12 -4.36 1.68
CA VAL A 67 2.01 -5.60 0.95
C VAL A 67 1.69 -6.72 1.94
N ILE A 68 0.51 -7.30 1.77
CA ILE A 68 -0.02 -8.38 2.59
C ILE A 68 0.00 -9.67 1.76
N ILE A 69 0.64 -10.69 2.31
CA ILE A 69 0.79 -11.99 1.66
C ILE A 69 -0.14 -12.99 2.35
N TYR A 70 -1.08 -13.49 1.57
CA TYR A 70 -2.00 -14.56 1.96
C TYR A 70 -1.47 -15.91 1.46
N GLU A 71 -2.14 -16.99 1.82
CA GLU A 71 -1.77 -18.35 1.40
C GLU A 71 -1.77 -18.51 -0.13
N ASP A 72 -2.73 -17.89 -0.81
CA ASP A 72 -3.01 -18.09 -2.24
C ASP A 72 -2.82 -16.83 -3.11
N HIS A 73 -2.58 -15.66 -2.51
CA HIS A 73 -2.35 -14.42 -3.26
C HIS A 73 -1.57 -13.37 -2.46
N VAL A 74 -1.13 -12.32 -3.18
CA VAL A 74 -0.51 -11.12 -2.62
C VAL A 74 -1.39 -9.92 -2.91
N HIS A 75 -1.63 -9.09 -1.90
CA HIS A 75 -2.34 -7.82 -2.00
C HIS A 75 -1.42 -6.65 -1.64
N PRO A 76 -1.46 -5.52 -2.36
CA PRO A 76 -2.14 -5.33 -3.63
C PRO A 76 -1.47 -6.12 -4.77
N ARG A 77 -2.21 -6.39 -5.85
CA ARG A 77 -1.64 -6.99 -7.07
C ARG A 77 -0.62 -6.04 -7.71
N THR A 78 0.31 -6.58 -8.51
CA THR A 78 1.44 -5.81 -9.08
C THR A 78 1.02 -4.52 -9.76
N ARG A 79 -0.02 -4.54 -10.62
CA ARG A 79 -0.49 -3.33 -11.32
C ARG A 79 -0.97 -2.23 -10.37
N LEU A 80 -1.65 -2.62 -9.29
CA LEU A 80 -2.17 -1.69 -8.30
C LEU A 80 -1.02 -1.14 -7.42
N LEU A 81 -0.07 -1.98 -7.04
CA LEU A 81 1.14 -1.54 -6.35
C LEU A 81 1.95 -0.55 -7.20
N SER A 82 2.16 -0.83 -8.48
CA SER A 82 2.84 0.09 -9.40
C SER A 82 2.11 1.43 -9.51
N LEU A 83 0.77 1.42 -9.49
CA LEU A 83 -0.03 2.64 -9.48
C LEU A 83 0.24 3.47 -8.23
N PHE A 84 0.25 2.84 -7.05
CA PHE A 84 0.51 3.51 -5.77
C PHE A 84 1.91 4.13 -5.77
N LEU A 85 2.93 3.35 -6.13
CA LEU A 85 4.33 3.80 -6.20
C LEU A 85 4.50 4.98 -7.17
N ARG A 86 3.87 4.91 -8.36
CA ARG A 86 3.90 5.97 -9.36
C ARG A 86 3.29 7.27 -8.82
N HIS A 87 2.20 7.20 -8.07
CA HIS A 87 1.56 8.37 -7.49
C HIS A 87 2.30 8.93 -6.28
N ALA A 88 3.00 8.09 -5.52
CA ALA A 88 3.90 8.53 -4.46
C ALA A 88 5.13 9.30 -4.99
N ARG A 89 5.47 9.16 -6.28
CA ARG A 89 6.59 9.83 -6.97
C ARG A 89 7.93 9.57 -6.25
N SER A 90 8.66 10.61 -5.87
CA SER A 90 9.92 10.52 -5.11
C SER A 90 9.72 10.70 -3.60
N THR A 91 8.47 10.69 -3.11
CA THR A 91 8.19 10.88 -1.68
C THR A 91 8.73 9.71 -0.88
N PRO A 92 9.36 9.94 0.30
CA PRO A 92 9.74 8.88 1.21
C PRO A 92 8.53 8.06 1.66
N LEU A 93 8.68 6.74 1.70
CA LEU A 93 7.58 5.79 1.88
C LEU A 93 7.51 5.25 3.32
N ASP A 94 6.29 5.05 3.81
CA ASP A 94 6.04 4.25 5.00
C ASP A 94 5.56 2.87 4.52
N MET A 95 6.43 1.88 4.67
CA MET A 95 6.34 0.60 3.98
C MET A 95 6.12 -0.53 4.98
N THR A 96 5.09 -1.33 4.76
CA THR A 96 4.75 -2.47 5.62
C THR A 96 4.63 -3.75 4.78
N MET A 97 5.30 -4.83 5.16
CA MET A 97 5.17 -6.13 4.51
C MET A 97 4.90 -7.22 5.53
N ILE A 98 3.76 -7.89 5.40
CA ILE A 98 3.27 -8.85 6.39
C ILE A 98 2.81 -10.12 5.69
N ALA A 99 3.11 -11.27 6.29
CA ALA A 99 2.57 -12.56 5.88
C ALA A 99 1.49 -13.03 6.86
N LEU A 100 0.29 -13.32 6.35
CA LEU A 100 -0.82 -13.86 7.15
C LEU A 100 -0.84 -15.39 7.15
N SER A 101 0.10 -16.03 6.43
CA SER A 101 0.27 -17.47 6.38
C SER A 101 1.76 -17.81 6.46
N SER A 102 2.09 -18.88 7.16
CA SER A 102 3.43 -19.48 7.15
C SER A 102 3.65 -20.40 5.95
N GLN A 103 2.58 -20.73 5.22
CA GLN A 103 2.59 -21.58 4.04
C GLN A 103 2.08 -20.79 2.84
N PHE A 104 2.91 -20.71 1.81
CA PHE A 104 2.55 -20.05 0.55
C PHE A 104 2.38 -21.09 -0.53
N SER A 105 1.30 -20.99 -1.29
CA SER A 105 1.14 -21.80 -2.49
C SER A 105 2.27 -21.48 -3.48
N PRO A 106 2.89 -22.49 -4.12
CA PRO A 106 3.93 -22.26 -5.12
C PRO A 106 3.42 -21.51 -6.37
N LYS A 107 2.09 -21.33 -6.48
CA LYS A 107 1.45 -20.57 -7.56
C LYS A 107 1.32 -19.07 -7.24
N VAL A 108 1.59 -18.64 -6.01
CA VAL A 108 1.50 -17.24 -5.63
C VAL A 108 2.55 -16.43 -6.39
N SER A 109 2.10 -15.39 -7.10
CA SER A 109 3.00 -14.49 -7.79
C SER A 109 3.73 -13.58 -6.81
N MET A 110 5.05 -13.72 -6.73
CA MET A 110 5.90 -12.89 -5.87
C MET A 110 6.27 -11.53 -6.48
N ARG A 111 5.77 -11.22 -7.69
CA ARG A 111 6.05 -9.94 -8.37
C ARG A 111 5.73 -8.69 -7.55
N PRO A 112 4.61 -8.60 -6.80
CA PRO A 112 4.36 -7.43 -5.94
C PRO A 112 5.39 -7.28 -4.84
N VAL A 113 5.89 -8.40 -4.30
CA VAL A 113 6.92 -8.41 -3.26
C VAL A 113 8.24 -7.90 -3.83
N THR A 114 8.66 -8.40 -4.99
CA THR A 114 9.85 -7.89 -5.70
C THR A 114 9.75 -6.38 -5.96
N LEU A 115 8.62 -5.92 -6.49
CA LEU A 115 8.40 -4.51 -6.78
C LEU A 115 8.42 -3.63 -5.52
N PHE A 116 7.89 -4.13 -4.40
CA PHE A 116 7.99 -3.43 -3.12
C PHE A 116 9.44 -3.33 -2.65
N LEU A 117 10.22 -4.40 -2.77
CA LEU A 117 11.60 -4.45 -2.27
C LEU A 117 12.53 -3.55 -3.09
N GLN A 118 12.28 -3.39 -4.38
CA GLN A 118 13.00 -2.44 -5.26
C GLN A 118 12.85 -0.97 -4.81
N GLU A 119 11.83 -0.65 -4.03
CA GLU A 119 11.53 0.71 -3.57
C GLU A 119 12.04 0.97 -2.15
N LEU A 120 12.77 0.02 -1.54
CA LEU A 120 13.33 0.17 -0.19
C LEU A 120 14.28 1.35 -0.03
N HIS A 121 14.94 1.77 -1.11
CA HIS A 121 15.79 2.96 -1.11
C HIS A 121 15.01 4.25 -0.75
N ARG A 122 13.66 4.24 -0.86
CA ARG A 122 12.78 5.34 -0.45
C ARG A 122 12.15 5.14 0.93
N ALA A 123 12.40 4.00 1.58
CA ALA A 123 11.78 3.68 2.85
C ALA A 123 12.18 4.69 3.92
N ARG A 124 11.19 5.35 4.50
CA ARG A 124 11.29 6.19 5.68
C ARG A 124 11.00 5.41 6.95
N ARG A 125 9.95 4.58 6.88
CA ARG A 125 9.62 3.60 7.91
C ARG A 125 9.47 2.27 7.20
N LEU A 126 10.04 1.24 7.76
CA LEU A 126 9.96 -0.11 7.23
C LEU A 126 9.51 -1.06 8.32
N GLU A 127 8.41 -1.76 8.08
CA GLU A 127 7.90 -2.81 8.95
C GLU A 127 7.83 -4.10 8.15
N ILE A 128 8.59 -5.12 8.54
CA ILE A 128 8.63 -6.39 7.81
C ILE A 128 8.46 -7.55 8.79
N ASP A 129 7.64 -8.53 8.40
CA ASP A 129 7.57 -9.82 9.06
C ASP A 129 8.87 -10.62 8.91
N VAL A 130 9.49 -11.00 10.03
CA VAL A 130 10.77 -11.73 10.06
C VAL A 130 10.67 -13.11 9.43
N GLY A 131 9.53 -13.78 9.62
CA GLY A 131 9.26 -15.07 9.02
C GLY A 131 9.19 -14.99 7.51
N LEU A 132 8.62 -13.92 6.99
CA LEU A 132 8.60 -13.66 5.56
C LEU A 132 10.01 -13.49 4.97
N LEU A 133 10.90 -12.75 5.64
CA LEU A 133 12.31 -12.63 5.19
C LEU A 133 12.97 -14.01 5.07
N ARG A 134 12.75 -14.90 6.04
CA ARG A 134 13.25 -16.29 5.98
C ARG A 134 12.65 -17.07 4.83
N CYS A 135 11.36 -16.88 4.53
CA CYS A 135 10.72 -17.52 3.39
C CYS A 135 11.28 -17.01 2.07
N LEU A 136 11.45 -15.69 1.91
CA LEU A 136 12.03 -15.08 0.72
C LEU A 136 13.45 -15.57 0.47
N GLN A 137 14.29 -15.60 1.52
CA GLN A 137 15.66 -16.11 1.42
C GLN A 137 15.71 -17.57 0.94
N LYS A 138 14.76 -18.41 1.38
CA LYS A 138 14.68 -19.82 0.95
C LYS A 138 14.15 -19.98 -0.47
N LEU A 139 13.24 -19.11 -0.89
CA LEU A 139 12.62 -19.18 -2.21
C LEU A 139 13.56 -18.65 -3.30
N ASP A 140 14.27 -17.56 -3.02
CA ASP A 140 15.17 -16.92 -3.98
C ASP A 140 16.30 -16.19 -3.24
N SER A 141 17.34 -16.95 -2.87
CA SER A 141 18.49 -16.41 -2.13
C SER A 141 19.22 -15.32 -2.92
N ARG A 142 19.26 -15.44 -4.25
CA ARG A 142 19.92 -14.45 -5.11
C ARG A 142 19.17 -13.12 -5.11
N ALA A 143 17.86 -13.15 -5.29
CA ALA A 143 17.06 -11.92 -5.21
C ALA A 143 17.20 -11.27 -3.83
N PHE A 144 17.27 -12.08 -2.77
CA PHE A 144 17.51 -11.58 -1.42
C PHE A 144 18.86 -10.86 -1.30
N ASP A 145 19.95 -11.43 -1.82
CA ASP A 145 21.27 -10.79 -1.82
C ASP A 145 21.29 -9.49 -2.64
N GLU A 146 20.52 -9.42 -3.74
CA GLU A 146 20.37 -8.21 -4.55
C GLU A 146 19.63 -7.11 -3.77
N ILE A 147 18.58 -7.47 -3.04
CA ILE A 147 17.84 -6.54 -2.16
C ILE A 147 18.71 -6.03 -1.02
N GLU A 148 19.50 -6.92 -0.39
CA GLU A 148 20.43 -6.53 0.67
C GLU A 148 21.42 -5.47 0.18
N LYS A 149 21.94 -5.63 -1.04
CA LYS A 149 22.82 -4.62 -1.68
C LYS A 149 22.09 -3.32 -2.01
N GLU A 150 20.81 -3.37 -2.38
CA GLU A 150 20.01 -2.15 -2.62
C GLU A 150 19.67 -1.41 -1.32
N MET A 151 19.66 -2.11 -0.18
CA MET A 151 19.48 -1.51 1.14
C MET A 151 20.72 -0.74 1.64
N ASP A 152 21.91 -1.03 1.11
CA ASP A 152 23.17 -0.32 1.39
C ASP A 152 23.09 1.11 0.85
N GLY A 153 22.44 1.97 1.63
CA GLY A 153 22.32 3.39 1.34
C GLY A 153 21.01 4.03 1.80
N ALA A 154 19.99 3.26 2.21
CA ALA A 154 18.62 3.72 2.51
C ALA A 154 18.57 5.05 3.30
N PRO A 155 18.63 6.20 2.61
CA PRO A 155 19.07 7.44 3.24
C PRO A 155 17.92 8.11 3.99
N TRP A 156 16.71 7.62 3.76
CA TRP A 156 15.48 8.09 4.35
C TRP A 156 15.06 7.28 5.57
N LEU A 157 15.69 6.13 5.84
CA LEU A 157 15.21 5.19 6.85
C LEU A 157 15.37 5.77 8.26
N LYS A 158 14.23 6.04 8.90
CA LYS A 158 14.13 6.57 10.28
C LYS A 158 13.66 5.54 11.29
N SER A 159 13.00 4.48 10.82
CA SER A 159 12.38 3.46 11.67
C SER A 159 12.41 2.13 10.95
N LEU A 160 12.92 1.10 11.62
CA LEU A 160 12.86 -0.29 11.18
C LEU A 160 12.21 -1.13 12.27
N SER A 161 11.12 -1.81 11.94
CA SER A 161 10.40 -2.70 12.82
C SER A 161 10.37 -4.11 12.23
N LEU A 162 10.82 -5.08 13.02
CA LEU A 162 10.81 -6.49 12.64
C LEU A 162 9.69 -7.19 13.42
N ILE A 163 8.65 -7.66 12.70
CA ILE A 163 7.45 -8.23 13.30
C ILE A 163 7.59 -9.76 13.37
N PRO A 164 7.43 -10.40 14.54
CA PRO A 164 7.37 -11.86 14.62
C PRO A 164 6.06 -12.43 14.06
N LEU A 165 6.13 -13.48 13.24
CA LEU A 165 4.96 -14.24 12.74
C LEU A 165 3.96 -14.63 13.84
N SER A 166 4.45 -15.00 15.03
CA SER A 166 3.64 -15.47 16.15
C SER A 166 2.70 -14.42 16.75
N SER A 167 2.89 -13.15 16.39
CA SER A 167 2.00 -12.05 16.77
C SER A 167 0.66 -12.15 16.05
N LEU A 168 0.61 -12.80 14.88
CA LEU A 168 -0.55 -12.85 13.99
C LEU A 168 -1.43 -14.09 14.19
N GLU A 169 -0.86 -15.23 14.57
CA GLU A 169 -1.60 -16.50 14.71
C GLU A 169 -2.66 -16.47 15.82
N ARG A 170 -2.61 -15.48 16.73
CA ARG A 170 -3.60 -15.34 17.81
C ARG A 170 -4.88 -14.63 17.41
N THR A 171 -4.93 -14.01 16.24
CA THR A 171 -6.13 -13.38 15.71
C THR A 171 -6.72 -14.27 14.64
N THR A 172 -7.71 -15.07 15.01
CA THR A 172 -8.53 -15.88 14.11
C THR A 172 -9.10 -14.97 13.01
N ILE A 173 -8.48 -14.96 11.82
CA ILE A 173 -8.96 -14.18 10.68
C ILE A 173 -10.29 -14.84 10.24
N PRO A 174 -11.44 -14.16 10.34
CA PRO A 174 -12.66 -14.70 9.77
C PRO A 174 -12.47 -14.78 8.25
N ARG A 175 -12.60 -15.99 7.70
CA ARG A 175 -12.44 -16.34 6.27
C ARG A 175 -13.43 -15.64 5.31
N THR A 176 -14.12 -14.58 5.74
CA THR A 176 -15.28 -14.01 5.03
C THR A 176 -14.99 -12.73 4.24
N TYR A 177 -13.73 -12.31 4.06
CA TYR A 177 -13.41 -11.21 3.14
C TYR A 177 -13.26 -11.71 1.69
N THR A 178 -14.36 -12.12 1.07
CA THR A 178 -14.49 -12.31 -0.39
C THR A 178 -15.11 -11.09 -1.10
N GLY A 179 -15.39 -10.01 -0.37
CA GLY A 179 -16.13 -8.87 -0.89
C GLY A 179 -15.29 -7.75 -1.51
N TYR A 180 -14.42 -8.04 -2.48
CA TYR A 180 -13.93 -7.04 -3.47
C TYR A 180 -13.42 -7.74 -4.75
N THR A 181 -14.23 -8.64 -5.29
CA THR A 181 -14.14 -9.01 -6.71
C THR A 181 -15.38 -8.49 -7.41
N GLU A 182 -15.42 -7.18 -7.68
CA GLU A 182 -16.34 -6.62 -8.67
C GLU A 182 -15.58 -5.87 -9.76
N HIS A 183 -15.90 -6.28 -10.98
CA HIS A 183 -15.51 -5.77 -12.28
C HIS A 183 -15.31 -4.24 -12.35
N LEU A 184 -14.06 -3.78 -12.25
CA LEU A 184 -13.66 -2.54 -12.91
C LEU A 184 -13.20 -2.86 -14.33
N SER A 185 -14.17 -3.00 -15.22
CA SER A 185 -13.98 -2.94 -16.67
C SER A 185 -13.57 -1.51 -17.02
N LEU A 186 -12.26 -1.22 -17.03
CA LEU A 186 -11.72 0.04 -17.52
C LEU A 186 -11.81 0.05 -19.06
N SER A 187 -12.91 0.60 -19.59
CA SER A 187 -12.93 1.13 -20.95
C SER A 187 -12.23 2.48 -20.95
N ILE A 188 -11.06 2.54 -21.60
CA ILE A 188 -10.33 3.78 -21.85
C ILE A 188 -10.91 4.36 -23.14
N ASN A 189 -11.52 5.55 -23.04
CA ASN A 189 -11.69 6.48 -24.15
C ASN A 189 -10.50 7.46 -24.14
#